data_AF-A0A7S1CX31-F1
#
_entry.id   AF-A0A7S1CX31-F1
#
_cell.length_a   1.000
_cell.length_b   1.000
_cell.length_c   1.000
_cell.angle_alpha   90.00
_cell.angle_beta   90.00
_cell.angle_gamma   90.00
#
_symmetry.space_group_name_H-M   'P 1'
#
loop_
_entity.id
_entity.type
_entity.pdbx_description
1 polymer ?
#
loop_
_entity_poly.entity_id
_entity_poly.type
_entity_poly.pdbx_seq_one_letter_code
_entity_poly.pdbx_strand_id
1 'polypeptide(L)'
;TDVFVKAYFDGGTFWNEDRQTVDAYGITADQSWAHPRNRINAAYYNKARYNSGISFPSQISNFAECDLRAVMCCWTQDRQANDDNGNCAEPYDENCVDADPADNTDVCYVDMERSPESNRVQQGLAVYENDDEGDAHCHGFAWDTNPNHESAQYKGVNLLYVSMYDHLSERGYVRNVPGAPMCACVEQMPVVTRSDCTEIEFIKSWTGYTLSGDKLSMYITYSEVDFNACQGADNTNNDLSAYYQRLVNEGRATATEKAALDQILVGEGQCPGAIDTFMATQGWTRA
;
A
#
# COMPACT_ATOMS: atom_id res chain seq x y z
N THR A 1 -12.59 -5.95 15.36
CA THR A 1 -11.40 -5.19 14.94
C THR A 1 -11.11 -5.45 13.48
N ASP A 2 -11.20 -6.70 13.01
CA ASP A 2 -10.93 -7.08 11.62
C ASP A 2 -11.88 -6.47 10.58
N VAL A 3 -13.15 -6.23 10.92
CA VAL A 3 -14.12 -5.61 9.99
C VAL A 3 -13.73 -4.20 9.56
N PHE A 4 -13.28 -3.36 10.51
CA PHE A 4 -12.84 -2.01 10.19
C PHE A 4 -11.53 -2.03 9.38
N VAL A 5 -10.58 -2.89 9.78
CA VAL A 5 -9.28 -3.03 9.11
C VAL A 5 -9.49 -3.49 7.66
N LYS A 6 -10.34 -4.49 7.44
CA LYS A 6 -10.71 -4.95 6.09
C LYS A 6 -11.35 -3.81 5.29
N ALA A 7 -12.37 -3.16 5.84
CA ALA A 7 -13.06 -2.07 5.15
C ALA A 7 -12.10 -0.92 4.79
N TYR A 8 -11.12 -0.61 5.65
CA TYR A 8 -10.12 0.44 5.39
C TYR A 8 -9.24 0.08 4.20
N PHE A 9 -8.73 -1.15 4.15
CA PHE A 9 -7.90 -1.64 3.05
C PHE A 9 -8.68 -1.91 1.76
N ASP A 10 -10.00 -2.10 1.85
CA ASP A 10 -10.91 -2.07 0.70
C ASP A 10 -11.21 -0.65 0.20
N GLY A 11 -10.81 0.40 0.94
CA GLY A 11 -11.10 1.80 0.60
C GLY A 11 -12.50 2.28 1.01
N GLY A 12 -13.24 1.51 1.80
CA GLY A 12 -14.67 1.74 2.08
C GLY A 12 -14.98 2.24 3.49
N THR A 13 -14.05 2.94 4.15
CA THR A 13 -14.34 3.58 5.44
C THR A 13 -14.36 5.08 5.32
N PHE A 14 -14.94 5.74 6.32
CA PHE A 14 -14.87 7.20 6.47
C PHE A 14 -13.42 7.73 6.49
N TRP A 15 -12.42 6.90 6.84
CA TRP A 15 -11.02 7.31 6.74
C TRP A 15 -10.59 7.53 5.29
N ASN A 16 -11.21 6.82 4.33
CA ASN A 16 -10.91 6.85 2.91
C ASN A 16 -11.79 7.85 2.12
N GLU A 17 -12.83 8.41 2.74
CA GLU A 17 -13.83 9.24 2.06
C GLU A 17 -13.95 10.65 2.63
N ASP A 18 -13.78 10.80 3.95
CA ASP A 18 -14.02 12.08 4.60
C ASP A 18 -12.86 13.06 4.37
N ARG A 19 -13.24 14.32 4.13
CA ARG A 19 -12.36 15.49 4.07
C ARG A 19 -12.76 16.49 5.14
N GLN A 20 -11.90 17.47 5.41
CA GLN A 20 -12.27 18.59 6.26
C GLN A 20 -13.46 19.34 5.65
N THR A 21 -14.44 19.70 6.48
CA THR A 21 -15.60 20.47 6.03
C THR A 21 -15.79 21.70 6.91
N VAL A 22 -16.36 22.76 6.34
CA VAL A 22 -16.77 23.95 7.09
C VAL A 22 -18.29 24.06 7.15
N ASP A 23 -18.83 24.61 8.24
CA ASP A 23 -20.26 24.89 8.36
C ASP A 23 -20.67 26.12 7.54
N ALA A 24 -21.97 26.43 7.56
CA ALA A 24 -22.55 27.59 6.86
C ALA A 24 -21.97 28.95 7.31
N TYR A 25 -21.16 29.00 8.37
CA TYR A 25 -20.49 30.19 8.88
C TYR A 25 -18.98 30.19 8.62
N GLY A 26 -18.46 29.20 7.88
CA GLY A 26 -17.03 29.06 7.58
C GLY A 26 -16.21 28.55 8.78
N ILE A 27 -16.85 27.99 9.80
CA ILE A 27 -16.18 27.38 10.95
C ILE A 27 -15.96 25.90 10.62
N THR A 28 -14.77 25.35 10.91
CA THR A 28 -14.50 23.92 10.73
C THR A 28 -15.55 23.08 11.47
N ALA A 29 -16.41 22.43 10.70
CA ALA A 29 -17.49 21.58 11.21
C ALA A 29 -16.98 20.18 11.53
N ASP A 30 -16.03 19.71 10.70
CA ASP A 30 -15.40 18.41 10.86
C ASP A 30 -13.92 18.46 10.49
N GLN A 31 -13.07 17.95 11.38
CA GLN A 31 -11.65 17.65 11.12
C GLN A 31 -11.49 16.14 10.99
N SER A 32 -12.24 15.55 10.07
CA SER A 32 -12.33 14.11 9.85
C SER A 32 -10.97 13.46 9.59
N TRP A 33 -9.97 14.21 9.12
CA TRP A 33 -8.57 13.79 8.98
C TRP A 33 -7.77 13.82 10.31
N ALA A 34 -8.05 14.75 11.23
CA ALA A 34 -7.28 14.94 12.46
C ALA A 34 -7.53 13.82 13.50
N HIS A 35 -8.73 13.24 13.50
CA HIS A 35 -9.07 12.15 14.41
C HIS A 35 -8.32 10.84 14.10
N PRO A 36 -8.28 10.35 12.84
CA PRO A 36 -7.39 9.27 12.40
C PRO A 36 -5.92 9.59 12.63
N ARG A 37 -5.44 10.76 12.21
CA ARG A 37 -4.03 11.16 12.29
C ARG A 37 -3.46 11.02 13.70
N ASN A 38 -4.15 11.52 14.72
CA ASN A 38 -3.69 11.39 16.11
C ASN A 38 -3.55 9.93 16.57
N ARG A 39 -4.48 9.06 16.16
CA ARG A 39 -4.44 7.62 16.51
C ARG A 39 -3.33 6.90 15.77
N ILE A 40 -3.14 7.23 14.49
CA ILE A 40 -2.09 6.67 13.64
C ILE A 40 -0.72 7.11 14.16
N ASN A 41 -0.53 8.40 14.47
CA ASN A 41 0.69 8.92 15.07
C ASN A 41 1.01 8.24 16.40
N ALA A 42 0.00 8.02 17.25
CA ALA A 42 0.19 7.27 18.48
C ALA A 42 0.57 5.79 18.21
N ALA A 43 -0.02 5.14 17.22
CA ALA A 43 0.34 3.78 16.83
C ALA A 43 1.78 3.72 16.25
N TYR A 44 2.15 4.70 15.44
CA TYR A 44 3.47 4.80 14.85
C TYR A 44 4.55 5.06 15.91
N TYR A 45 4.47 6.18 16.62
CA TYR A 45 5.49 6.61 17.57
C TYR A 45 5.53 5.78 18.86
N ASN A 46 4.44 5.12 19.28
CA ASN A 46 4.48 4.33 20.52
C ASN A 46 4.59 2.81 20.28
N LYS A 47 4.40 2.33 19.06
CA LYS A 47 4.42 0.87 18.75
C LYS A 47 5.21 0.51 17.49
N ALA A 48 4.90 1.12 16.36
CA ALA A 48 5.46 0.70 15.07
C ALA A 48 6.97 0.95 15.03
N ARG A 49 7.37 2.20 15.33
CA ARG A 49 8.78 2.60 15.42
C ARG A 49 9.48 1.96 16.63
N TYR A 50 8.77 1.88 17.75
CA TYR A 50 9.29 1.36 19.01
C TYR A 50 8.39 0.24 19.54
N ASN A 51 8.91 -0.99 19.56
CA ASN A 51 8.29 -2.23 20.12
C ASN A 51 7.47 -3.14 19.19
N SER A 52 7.45 -2.91 17.86
CA SER A 52 7.05 -3.84 16.76
C SER A 52 5.84 -4.77 16.90
N GLY A 53 4.97 -4.55 17.90
CA GLY A 53 3.83 -5.40 18.21
C GLY A 53 2.65 -5.28 17.25
N ILE A 54 2.90 -4.96 15.98
CA ILE A 54 1.89 -4.85 14.94
C ILE A 54 2.01 -6.07 14.03
N SER A 55 1.11 -7.02 14.26
CA SER A 55 1.01 -8.21 13.43
C SER A 55 0.52 -7.86 12.03
N PHE A 56 1.04 -8.55 11.03
CA PHE A 56 0.51 -8.52 9.67
C PHE A 56 -0.91 -9.13 9.68
N PRO A 57 -1.92 -8.46 9.10
CA PRO A 57 -3.32 -8.87 9.21
C PRO A 57 -3.67 -10.00 8.22
N SER A 58 -2.97 -11.13 8.29
CA SER A 58 -3.17 -12.27 7.37
C SER A 58 -4.54 -12.96 7.49
N GLN A 59 -5.36 -12.57 8.47
CA GLN A 59 -6.71 -13.08 8.64
C GLN A 59 -7.76 -12.40 7.76
N ILE A 60 -7.43 -11.29 7.11
CA ILE A 60 -8.34 -10.61 6.16
C ILE A 60 -7.94 -10.94 4.73
N SER A 61 -8.93 -10.98 3.83
CA SER A 61 -8.78 -11.42 2.44
C SER A 61 -7.68 -10.67 1.69
N ASN A 62 -7.54 -9.36 1.92
CA ASN A 62 -6.53 -8.49 1.30
C ASN A 62 -5.10 -9.02 1.51
N PHE A 63 -4.86 -9.78 2.58
CA PHE A 63 -3.52 -10.22 3.00
C PHE A 63 -3.42 -11.71 3.34
N ALA A 64 -4.43 -12.50 2.97
CA ALA A 64 -4.49 -13.92 3.29
C ALA A 64 -3.47 -14.74 2.49
N GLU A 65 -3.22 -14.35 1.23
CA GLU A 65 -2.35 -15.05 0.29
C GLU A 65 -1.43 -14.02 -0.40
N CYS A 66 -0.19 -13.89 0.11
CA CYS A 66 0.85 -13.03 -0.45
C CYS A 66 2.04 -13.90 -0.90
N ASP A 67 1.86 -14.69 -1.95
CA ASP A 67 2.86 -15.63 -2.47
C ASP A 67 4.09 -14.90 -3.02
N LEU A 68 3.89 -13.75 -3.65
CA LEU A 68 4.95 -12.85 -4.11
C LEU A 68 5.62 -12.09 -2.97
N ARG A 69 5.14 -12.20 -1.73
CA ARG A 69 5.72 -11.53 -0.56
C ARG A 69 5.89 -10.02 -0.75
N ALA A 70 4.90 -9.41 -1.41
CA ALA A 70 4.84 -7.98 -1.64
C ALA A 70 3.42 -7.48 -1.41
N VAL A 71 3.32 -6.26 -0.89
CA VAL A 71 2.08 -5.50 -0.75
C VAL A 71 2.21 -4.24 -1.58
N MET A 72 1.10 -3.84 -2.20
CA MET A 72 0.97 -2.57 -2.87
C MET A 72 -0.31 -1.89 -2.39
N CYS A 73 -0.24 -0.58 -2.22
CA CYS A 73 -1.36 0.31 -2.01
C CYS A 73 -1.44 1.27 -3.19
N CYS A 74 -2.64 1.60 -3.65
CA CYS A 74 -2.86 2.58 -4.71
C CYS A 74 -3.97 3.55 -4.31
N TRP A 75 -3.71 4.84 -4.49
CA TRP A 75 -4.61 5.94 -4.17
C TRP A 75 -4.92 6.77 -5.39
N THR A 76 -6.12 7.32 -5.43
CA THR A 76 -6.63 8.12 -6.56
C THR A 76 -7.25 9.43 -6.08
N GLN A 77 -7.04 9.80 -4.82
CA GLN A 77 -7.53 11.07 -4.29
C GLN A 77 -6.60 11.61 -3.21
N ASP A 78 -6.43 12.92 -3.22
CA ASP A 78 -5.86 13.70 -2.13
C ASP A 78 -6.96 14.48 -1.38
N ARG A 79 -6.84 14.54 -0.06
CA ARG A 79 -7.77 15.26 0.82
C ARG A 79 -7.07 16.18 1.82
N GLN A 80 -5.77 16.40 1.70
CA GLN A 80 -5.01 17.26 2.62
C GLN A 80 -4.37 18.43 1.86
N ALA A 81 -4.69 19.66 2.26
CA ALA A 81 -4.12 20.85 1.62
C ALA A 81 -2.84 21.30 2.33
N ASN A 82 -1.96 21.99 1.58
CA ASN A 82 -0.74 22.64 2.08
C ASN A 82 0.33 21.67 2.63
N ASP A 83 0.48 20.50 2.02
CA ASP A 83 1.50 19.51 2.40
C ASP A 83 2.44 19.10 1.25
N ASP A 84 2.38 19.80 0.11
CA ASP A 84 3.16 19.55 -1.11
C ASP A 84 2.97 18.11 -1.69
N ASN A 85 1.86 17.42 -1.39
CA ASN A 85 1.55 16.08 -1.88
C ASN A 85 0.17 16.06 -2.56
N GLY A 86 0.13 16.22 -3.88
CA GLY A 86 -1.13 16.26 -4.64
C GLY A 86 -1.62 17.69 -4.91
N ASN A 87 -2.90 17.83 -5.26
CA ASN A 87 -3.49 19.09 -5.68
C ASN A 87 -4.66 19.60 -4.80
N CYS A 88 -4.93 18.97 -3.64
CA CYS A 88 -5.94 19.48 -2.69
C CYS A 88 -5.56 20.88 -2.17
N ALA A 89 -6.54 21.78 -2.16
CA ALA A 89 -6.36 23.15 -1.66
C ALA A 89 -7.52 23.61 -0.77
N GLU A 90 -7.30 24.67 0.02
CA GLU A 90 -8.40 25.35 0.70
C GLU A 90 -9.19 26.24 -0.28
N PRO A 91 -10.52 26.42 -0.09
CA PRO A 91 -11.36 25.72 0.87
C PRO A 91 -11.63 24.26 0.45
N TYR A 92 -11.50 23.33 1.41
CA TYR A 92 -11.60 21.88 1.19
C TYR A 92 -12.89 21.43 0.49
N ASP A 93 -14.02 22.08 0.80
CA ASP A 93 -15.33 21.74 0.24
C ASP A 93 -15.48 22.10 -1.24
N GLU A 94 -14.56 22.89 -1.78
CA GLU A 94 -14.56 23.29 -3.20
C GLU A 94 -13.37 22.68 -3.95
N ASN A 95 -12.19 22.74 -3.35
CA ASN A 95 -10.92 22.43 -4.02
C ASN A 95 -10.34 21.05 -3.66
N CYS A 96 -11.03 20.24 -2.83
CA CYS A 96 -10.59 18.87 -2.48
C CYS A 96 -11.68 17.80 -2.68
N VAL A 97 -12.75 18.11 -3.42
CA VAL A 97 -13.83 17.14 -3.66
C VAL A 97 -13.35 15.99 -4.54
N ASP A 98 -12.59 16.34 -5.58
CA ASP A 98 -12.00 15.46 -6.60
C ASP A 98 -10.55 15.88 -6.85
N ALA A 99 -9.81 16.16 -5.77
CA ALA A 99 -8.38 16.46 -5.85
C ALA A 99 -7.58 15.17 -6.00
N ASP A 100 -6.49 15.27 -6.73
CA ASP A 100 -5.65 14.16 -7.13
C ASP A 100 -4.39 14.06 -6.26
N PRO A 101 -3.91 12.83 -5.97
CA PRO A 101 -2.61 12.63 -5.34
C PRO A 101 -1.48 13.02 -6.30
N ALA A 102 -0.25 13.11 -5.80
CA ALA A 102 0.89 13.26 -6.70
C ALA A 102 1.05 11.98 -7.54
N ASP A 103 0.98 12.11 -8.86
CA ASP A 103 1.10 10.99 -9.78
C ASP A 103 2.48 10.32 -9.73
N ASN A 104 2.50 8.98 -9.75
CA ASN A 104 3.71 8.20 -9.95
C ASN A 104 3.52 6.96 -10.83
N THR A 105 2.33 6.75 -11.39
CA THR A 105 1.99 5.49 -12.05
C THR A 105 0.73 5.60 -12.91
N ASP A 106 0.73 4.87 -14.01
CA ASP A 106 -0.47 4.66 -14.81
C ASP A 106 -1.13 3.35 -14.39
N VAL A 107 -2.45 3.36 -14.19
CA VAL A 107 -3.27 2.18 -13.93
C VAL A 107 -3.68 1.55 -15.26
N CYS A 108 -3.03 0.49 -15.70
CA CYS A 108 -3.35 -0.13 -16.99
C CYS A 108 -4.74 -0.80 -17.01
N TYR A 109 -5.01 -1.66 -16.03
CA TYR A 109 -6.31 -2.34 -15.93
C TYR A 109 -6.54 -2.91 -14.53
N VAL A 110 -7.81 -3.11 -14.21
CA VAL A 110 -8.24 -3.87 -13.05
C VAL A 110 -8.94 -5.15 -13.51
N ASP A 111 -8.46 -6.28 -13.02
CA ASP A 111 -9.14 -7.57 -13.11
C ASP A 111 -9.83 -7.83 -11.77
N MET A 112 -11.16 -7.65 -11.73
CA MET A 112 -11.91 -7.70 -10.48
C MET A 112 -12.00 -9.11 -9.89
N GLU A 113 -11.67 -10.15 -10.67
CA GLU A 113 -11.60 -11.55 -10.21
C GLU A 113 -10.40 -11.78 -9.28
N ARG A 114 -9.39 -10.89 -9.28
CA ARG A 114 -8.23 -10.97 -8.37
C ARG A 114 -8.57 -10.63 -6.93
N SER A 115 -9.63 -9.86 -6.69
CA SER A 115 -10.00 -9.38 -5.35
C SER A 115 -11.53 -9.30 -5.15
N PRO A 116 -12.28 -10.41 -5.37
CA PRO A 116 -13.73 -10.39 -5.47
C PRO A 116 -14.42 -9.96 -4.15
N GLU A 117 -13.80 -10.25 -3.01
CA GLU A 117 -14.32 -9.85 -1.69
C GLU A 117 -14.21 -8.34 -1.44
N SER A 118 -13.14 -7.71 -1.91
CA SER A 118 -12.93 -6.26 -1.82
C SER A 118 -13.83 -5.53 -2.82
N ASN A 119 -13.95 -6.08 -4.03
CA ASN A 119 -14.70 -5.47 -5.13
C ASN A 119 -16.22 -5.71 -5.02
N ARG A 120 -16.63 -6.67 -4.19
CA ARG A 120 -18.03 -7.10 -4.01
C ARG A 120 -18.68 -7.62 -5.29
N VAL A 121 -17.87 -8.05 -6.26
CA VAL A 121 -18.26 -8.66 -7.53
C VAL A 121 -17.37 -9.87 -7.78
N GLN A 122 -17.92 -10.92 -8.42
CA GLN A 122 -17.15 -12.13 -8.69
C GLN A 122 -16.19 -11.97 -9.87
N GLN A 123 -16.62 -11.23 -10.89
CA GLN A 123 -15.91 -11.01 -12.13
C GLN A 123 -16.25 -9.61 -12.65
N GLY A 124 -15.31 -9.04 -13.41
CA GLY A 124 -15.42 -7.72 -13.99
C GLY A 124 -14.05 -7.23 -14.38
N LEU A 125 -14.00 -6.27 -15.30
CA LEU A 125 -12.75 -5.61 -15.65
C LEU A 125 -12.98 -4.13 -15.84
N ALA A 126 -11.94 -3.35 -15.56
CA ALA A 126 -11.82 -1.95 -15.94
C ALA A 126 -10.51 -1.81 -16.72
N VAL A 127 -10.54 -1.06 -17.82
CA VAL A 127 -9.36 -0.78 -18.65
C VAL A 127 -9.23 0.72 -18.73
N TYR A 128 -8.02 1.23 -18.55
CA TYR A 128 -7.72 2.64 -18.69
C TYR A 128 -6.67 2.75 -19.79
N GLU A 129 -6.99 3.50 -20.84
CA GLU A 129 -6.07 3.76 -21.93
C GLU A 129 -5.67 5.22 -21.90
N ASN A 130 -4.42 5.53 -22.24
CA ASN A 130 -3.94 6.91 -22.40
C ASN A 130 -4.18 7.80 -21.16
N ASP A 131 -3.95 7.27 -19.95
CA ASP A 131 -4.06 8.03 -18.70
C ASP A 131 -5.52 8.45 -18.37
N ASP A 132 -6.50 7.66 -18.82
CA ASP A 132 -7.94 7.86 -18.55
C ASP A 132 -8.31 7.66 -17.06
N GLU A 133 -7.43 7.04 -16.26
CA GLU A 133 -7.57 6.86 -14.81
C GLU A 133 -7.42 8.18 -14.04
N GLY A 134 -6.68 9.14 -14.60
CA GLY A 134 -6.16 10.31 -13.89
C GLY A 134 -5.02 9.98 -12.92
N ASP A 135 -4.39 11.03 -12.40
CA ASP A 135 -3.27 10.93 -11.45
C ASP A 135 -3.49 9.87 -10.35
N ALA A 136 -2.61 8.87 -10.31
CA ALA A 136 -2.66 7.79 -9.35
C ALA A 136 -1.32 7.65 -8.62
N HIS A 137 -1.37 7.25 -7.36
CA HIS A 137 -0.16 6.99 -6.58
C HIS A 137 -0.16 5.57 -6.07
N CYS A 138 0.81 4.75 -6.48
CA CYS A 138 1.02 3.43 -5.91
C CYS A 138 2.32 3.38 -5.10
N HIS A 139 2.24 2.80 -3.90
CA HIS A 139 3.37 2.58 -3.01
C HIS A 139 3.27 1.22 -2.34
N GLY A 140 4.39 0.50 -2.26
CA GLY A 140 4.40 -0.83 -1.69
C GLY A 140 5.65 -1.18 -0.90
N PHE A 141 5.77 -2.46 -0.60
CA PHE A 141 6.96 -3.04 0.02
C PHE A 141 6.99 -4.54 -0.24
N ALA A 142 8.19 -5.13 -0.19
CA ALA A 142 8.38 -6.57 -0.25
C ALA A 142 9.22 -7.08 0.92
N TRP A 143 9.17 -8.38 1.20
CA TRP A 143 9.93 -8.99 2.28
C TRP A 143 10.61 -10.30 1.90
N ASP A 144 11.62 -10.67 2.69
CA ASP A 144 12.45 -11.86 2.52
C ASP A 144 11.67 -13.18 2.62
N THR A 145 12.18 -14.22 1.97
CA THR A 145 11.64 -15.59 2.04
C THR A 145 11.94 -16.23 3.40
N ASN A 146 13.01 -15.80 4.06
CA ASN A 146 13.36 -16.20 5.40
C ASN A 146 12.42 -15.48 6.40
N PRO A 147 11.55 -16.22 7.11
CA PRO A 147 10.61 -15.63 8.06
C PRO A 147 11.30 -14.96 9.26
N ASN A 148 12.60 -15.21 9.46
CA ASN A 148 13.39 -14.58 10.51
C ASN A 148 14.11 -13.30 10.07
N HIS A 149 14.07 -12.95 8.78
CA HIS A 149 14.59 -11.66 8.35
C HIS A 149 13.68 -10.54 8.86
N GLU A 150 14.28 -9.40 9.20
CA GLU A 150 13.60 -8.22 9.73
C GLU A 150 12.47 -7.73 8.81
N SER A 151 12.68 -7.66 7.48
CA SER A 151 11.61 -7.33 6.53
C SER A 151 10.39 -8.25 6.65
N ALA A 152 10.58 -9.55 6.91
CA ALA A 152 9.49 -10.52 7.06
C ALA A 152 8.84 -10.47 8.45
N GLN A 153 9.62 -10.28 9.51
CA GLN A 153 9.11 -10.15 10.88
C GLN A 153 8.31 -8.85 11.09
N TYR A 154 8.74 -7.76 10.46
CA TYR A 154 8.19 -6.42 10.67
C TYR A 154 7.28 -5.97 9.50
N LYS A 155 6.85 -6.87 8.61
CA LYS A 155 5.96 -6.52 7.50
C LYS A 155 4.62 -5.91 7.92
N GLY A 156 4.07 -6.29 9.07
CA GLY A 156 2.87 -5.65 9.65
C GLY A 156 3.12 -4.20 10.09
N VAL A 157 4.32 -3.93 10.58
CA VAL A 157 4.80 -2.58 10.91
C VAL A 157 5.00 -1.75 9.63
N ASN A 158 5.58 -2.35 8.57
CA ASN A 158 5.71 -1.67 7.27
C ASN A 158 4.35 -1.32 6.65
N LEU A 159 3.39 -2.25 6.73
CA LEU A 159 2.03 -2.01 6.26
C LEU A 159 1.39 -0.81 6.96
N LEU A 160 1.50 -0.71 8.30
CA LEU A 160 1.00 0.46 9.02
C LEU A 160 1.69 1.74 8.54
N TYR A 161 3.02 1.69 8.39
CA TYR A 161 3.79 2.86 7.98
C TYR A 161 3.35 3.35 6.59
N VAL A 162 3.39 2.49 5.58
CA VAL A 162 3.04 2.83 4.20
C VAL A 162 1.59 3.30 4.09
N SER A 163 0.63 2.47 4.52
CA SER A 163 -0.79 2.75 4.26
C SER A 163 -1.35 3.87 5.12
N MET A 164 -1.06 3.85 6.43
CA MET A 164 -1.73 4.72 7.39
C MET A 164 -0.89 5.92 7.78
N TYR A 165 0.38 5.73 8.12
CA TYR A 165 1.21 6.83 8.62
C TYR A 165 1.65 7.76 7.49
N ASP A 166 2.38 7.26 6.49
CA ASP A 166 2.91 8.09 5.42
C ASP A 166 1.77 8.62 4.53
N HIS A 167 1.01 7.72 3.90
CA HIS A 167 0.10 8.12 2.83
C HIS A 167 -1.23 8.70 3.36
N LEU A 168 -1.89 8.06 4.32
CA LEU A 168 -3.16 8.57 4.84
C LEU A 168 -3.01 9.79 5.77
N SER A 169 -2.02 9.75 6.67
CA SER A 169 -1.90 10.71 7.79
C SER A 169 -0.99 11.89 7.47
N GLU A 170 0.14 11.66 6.79
CA GLU A 170 1.08 12.73 6.47
C GLU A 170 0.82 13.35 5.10
N ARG A 171 0.38 12.57 4.10
CA ARG A 171 0.13 13.05 2.72
C ARG A 171 -1.35 13.18 2.31
N GLY A 172 -2.28 12.72 3.15
CA GLY A 172 -3.70 12.82 2.84
C GLY A 172 -4.22 11.93 1.69
N TYR A 173 -3.48 10.92 1.24
CA TYR A 173 -3.92 10.07 0.13
C TYR A 173 -4.99 9.06 0.57
N VAL A 174 -6.07 9.01 -0.22
CA VAL A 174 -7.28 8.24 0.05
C VAL A 174 -7.89 7.70 -1.25
N ARG A 175 -9.01 6.96 -1.09
CA ARG A 175 -9.70 6.19 -2.12
C ARG A 175 -8.85 5.12 -2.81
N ASN A 176 -9.52 4.07 -3.25
CA ASN A 176 -8.95 3.00 -4.04
C ASN A 176 -9.19 3.23 -5.52
N VAL A 177 -8.35 2.62 -6.35
CA VAL A 177 -8.63 2.45 -7.78
C VAL A 177 -10.00 1.74 -7.93
N PRO A 178 -10.93 2.27 -8.74
CA PRO A 178 -12.24 1.67 -8.90
C PRO A 178 -12.18 0.19 -9.30
N GLY A 179 -12.82 -0.67 -8.49
CA GLY A 179 -12.83 -2.11 -8.73
C GLY A 179 -11.58 -2.86 -8.25
N ALA A 180 -10.69 -2.22 -7.49
CA ALA A 180 -9.59 -2.85 -6.77
C ALA A 180 -9.60 -2.46 -5.28
N PRO A 181 -8.99 -3.24 -4.37
CA PRO A 181 -8.72 -2.78 -3.00
C PRO A 181 -7.77 -1.56 -2.99
N MET A 182 -7.82 -0.77 -1.91
CA MET A 182 -6.86 0.32 -1.69
C MET A 182 -5.47 -0.23 -1.38
N CYS A 183 -5.39 -1.29 -0.58
CA CYS A 183 -4.15 -2.04 -0.33
C CYS A 183 -4.43 -3.53 -0.21
N ALA A 184 -3.54 -4.35 -0.77
CA ALA A 184 -3.57 -5.79 -0.64
C ALA A 184 -2.18 -6.38 -0.96
N CYS A 185 -2.04 -7.71 -0.84
CA CYS A 185 -0.95 -8.39 -1.54
C CYS A 185 -0.99 -8.00 -3.03
N VAL A 186 0.18 -7.81 -3.64
CA VAL A 186 0.27 -7.24 -5.00
C VAL A 186 -0.51 -8.04 -6.05
N GLU A 187 -0.71 -9.34 -5.83
CA GLU A 187 -1.50 -10.25 -6.67
C GLU A 187 -2.98 -9.87 -6.76
N GLN A 188 -3.49 -9.16 -5.76
CA GLN A 188 -4.88 -8.69 -5.67
C GLN A 188 -5.04 -7.23 -6.11
N MET A 189 -3.95 -6.56 -6.47
CA MET A 189 -3.91 -5.15 -6.83
C MET A 189 -4.03 -4.98 -8.37
N PRO A 190 -4.38 -3.78 -8.86
CA PRO A 190 -4.47 -3.52 -10.28
C PRO A 190 -3.10 -3.63 -10.95
N VAL A 191 -3.11 -3.82 -12.27
CA VAL A 191 -1.87 -3.78 -13.06
C VAL A 191 -1.55 -2.33 -13.35
N VAL A 192 -0.33 -1.92 -12.98
CA VAL A 192 0.13 -0.53 -13.03
C VAL A 192 1.53 -0.45 -13.63
N THR A 193 1.96 0.72 -14.09
CA THR A 193 3.31 0.87 -14.66
C THR A 193 4.39 0.85 -13.59
N ARG A 194 4.11 1.40 -12.41
CA ARG A 194 5.09 1.60 -11.34
C ARG A 194 4.47 1.55 -9.94
N SER A 195 5.31 1.29 -8.95
CA SER A 195 5.00 1.57 -7.54
C SER A 195 6.27 2.04 -6.86
N ASP A 196 6.18 3.13 -6.11
CA ASP A 196 7.20 3.51 -5.13
C ASP A 196 7.30 2.43 -4.04
N CYS A 197 8.36 2.44 -3.23
CA CYS A 197 8.40 1.51 -2.12
C CYS A 197 9.22 1.93 -0.89
N THR A 198 8.83 1.35 0.24
CA THR A 198 9.51 1.48 1.52
C THR A 198 10.15 0.17 1.94
N GLU A 199 11.41 0.24 2.34
CA GLU A 199 12.07 -0.84 3.08
C GLU A 199 12.32 -0.46 4.53
N ILE A 200 12.26 -1.47 5.40
CA ILE A 200 12.58 -1.31 6.81
C ILE A 200 14.09 -1.44 7.02
N GLU A 201 14.67 -0.49 7.73
CA GLU A 201 16.00 -0.58 8.30
C GLU A 201 15.90 -0.91 9.79
N PHE A 202 16.47 -2.05 10.19
CA PHE A 202 16.50 -2.44 11.59
C PHE A 202 17.69 -1.81 12.31
N ILE A 203 17.42 -1.04 13.36
CA ILE A 203 18.46 -0.30 14.09
C ILE A 203 18.99 -1.14 15.26
N LYS A 204 18.09 -1.62 16.12
CA LYS A 204 18.44 -2.42 17.31
C LYS A 204 17.23 -3.09 17.94
N SER A 205 17.47 -4.17 18.69
CA SER A 205 16.49 -4.75 19.62
C SER A 205 17.12 -5.15 20.94
N TRP A 206 16.29 -5.19 21.99
CA TRP A 206 16.58 -5.89 23.22
C TRP A 206 15.64 -7.09 23.35
N THR A 207 16.22 -8.22 23.73
CA THR A 207 15.49 -9.47 23.92
C THR A 207 15.53 -9.86 25.39
N GLY A 208 14.37 -9.97 26.00
CA GLY A 208 14.19 -10.59 27.30
C GLY A 208 14.04 -12.10 27.15
N TYR A 209 14.30 -12.82 28.25
CA TYR A 209 13.99 -14.23 28.33
C TYR A 209 13.38 -14.58 29.68
N THR A 210 12.49 -15.57 29.69
CA THR A 210 12.00 -16.20 30.92
C THR A 210 12.38 -17.68 30.92
N LEU A 211 12.75 -18.14 32.11
CA LEU A 211 12.95 -19.56 32.41
C LEU A 211 11.83 -20.00 33.35
N SER A 212 11.06 -21.01 32.92
CA SER A 212 10.01 -21.62 33.75
C SER A 212 10.16 -23.14 33.69
N GLY A 213 10.81 -23.71 34.71
CA GLY A 213 11.27 -25.10 34.68
C GLY A 213 12.23 -25.32 33.51
N ASP A 214 11.90 -26.29 32.65
CA ASP A 214 12.69 -26.65 31.47
C ASP A 214 12.31 -25.84 30.20
N LYS A 215 11.46 -24.81 30.34
CA LYS A 215 11.05 -23.96 29.21
C LYS A 215 11.81 -22.64 29.20
N LEU A 216 12.52 -22.38 28.11
CA LEU A 216 13.05 -21.07 27.74
C LEU A 216 12.06 -20.38 26.81
N SER A 217 11.59 -19.19 27.19
CA SER A 217 10.83 -18.29 26.30
C SER A 217 11.63 -17.02 26.07
N MET A 218 11.81 -16.61 24.82
CA MET A 218 12.44 -15.34 24.45
C MET A 218 11.37 -14.39 23.93
N TYR A 219 11.50 -13.10 24.24
CA TYR A 219 10.57 -12.07 23.80
C TYR A 219 11.31 -10.76 23.57
N ILE A 220 10.92 -10.01 22.53
CA ILE A 220 11.48 -8.70 22.27
C ILE A 220 10.91 -7.73 23.31
N THR A 221 11.77 -7.08 24.10
CA THR A 221 11.38 -6.04 25.06
C THR A 221 11.39 -4.65 24.44
N TYR A 222 12.20 -4.48 23.38
CA TYR A 222 12.33 -3.24 22.63
C TYR A 222 12.87 -3.54 21.25
N SER A 223 12.36 -2.83 20.24
CA SER A 223 12.93 -2.81 18.90
C SER A 223 12.80 -1.40 18.34
N GLU A 224 13.81 -0.96 17.60
CA GLU A 224 13.79 0.29 16.86
C GLU A 224 14.02 -0.01 15.38
N VAL A 225 13.12 0.52 14.55
CA VAL A 225 13.18 0.43 13.09
C VAL A 225 13.01 1.81 12.49
N ASP A 226 13.71 2.05 11.38
CA ASP A 226 13.50 3.20 10.50
C ASP A 226 12.92 2.71 9.16
N PHE A 227 12.33 3.65 8.43
CA PHE A 227 11.65 3.42 7.17
C PHE A 227 12.31 4.28 6.10
N ASN A 228 12.84 3.65 5.07
CA ASN A 228 13.57 4.32 4.00
C ASN A 228 12.92 4.01 2.66
N ALA A 229 13.10 4.90 1.69
CA ALA A 229 12.85 4.54 0.30
C ALA A 229 13.74 3.34 -0.07
N CYS A 230 13.15 2.37 -0.77
CA CYS A 230 13.88 1.18 -1.18
C CYS A 230 15.12 1.52 -2.01
N GLN A 231 16.21 0.81 -1.77
CA GLN A 231 17.32 0.75 -2.74
C GLN A 231 17.02 -0.33 -3.76
N GLY A 232 16.83 0.02 -5.03
CA GLY A 232 16.53 -0.95 -6.08
C GLY A 232 17.78 -1.53 -6.71
N ALA A 233 17.62 -2.58 -7.52
CA ALA A 233 18.69 -3.05 -8.40
C ALA A 233 19.10 -1.92 -9.38
N ASP A 234 20.37 -1.95 -9.80
CA ASP A 234 20.93 -1.04 -10.79
C ASP A 234 20.76 0.46 -10.47
N ASN A 235 20.70 0.80 -9.17
CA ASN A 235 20.44 2.15 -8.64
C ASN A 235 19.06 2.73 -9.01
N THR A 236 18.11 1.88 -9.41
CA THR A 236 16.71 2.29 -9.64
C THR A 236 15.99 2.34 -8.30
N ASN A 237 16.32 3.35 -7.50
CA ASN A 237 15.79 3.50 -6.14
C ASN A 237 14.34 3.96 -6.12
N ASN A 238 13.67 3.71 -4.99
CA ASN A 238 12.25 4.01 -4.79
C ASN A 238 11.37 3.41 -5.89
N ASP A 239 11.60 2.13 -6.20
CA ASP A 239 10.88 1.37 -7.21
C ASP A 239 10.66 -0.06 -6.69
N LEU A 240 9.41 -0.49 -6.58
CA LEU A 240 9.07 -1.79 -6.01
C LEU A 240 9.57 -2.95 -6.89
N SER A 241 9.50 -2.82 -8.21
CA SER A 241 9.98 -3.87 -9.12
C SER A 241 11.50 -3.98 -9.06
N ALA A 242 12.22 -2.86 -9.08
CA ALA A 242 13.69 -2.87 -8.94
C ALA A 242 14.14 -3.33 -7.54
N TYR A 243 13.40 -2.98 -6.48
CA TYR A 243 13.63 -3.51 -5.14
C TYR A 243 13.48 -5.03 -5.10
N TYR A 244 12.42 -5.55 -5.71
CA TYR A 244 12.21 -6.99 -5.82
C TYR A 244 13.33 -7.67 -6.60
N GLN A 245 13.81 -7.05 -7.69
CA GLN A 245 14.98 -7.53 -8.42
C GLN A 245 16.23 -7.59 -7.52
N ARG A 246 16.43 -6.61 -6.64
CA ARG A 246 17.51 -6.66 -5.64
C ARG A 246 17.37 -7.88 -4.74
N LEU A 247 16.17 -8.17 -4.24
CA LEU A 247 15.91 -9.37 -3.43
C LEU A 247 16.24 -10.66 -4.21
N VAL A 248 15.94 -10.72 -5.50
CA VAL A 248 16.35 -11.86 -6.35
C VAL A 248 17.87 -11.97 -6.46
N ASN A 249 18.55 -10.85 -6.73
CA ASN A 249 20.01 -10.81 -6.84
C ASN A 249 20.71 -11.24 -5.54
N GLU A 250 20.10 -10.92 -4.39
CA GLU A 250 20.56 -11.30 -3.05
C GLU A 250 20.16 -12.73 -2.64
N GLY A 251 19.41 -13.47 -3.47
CA GLY A 251 18.94 -14.82 -3.17
C GLY A 251 17.79 -14.87 -2.13
N ARG A 252 17.10 -13.75 -1.93
CA ARG A 252 16.00 -13.55 -0.97
C ARG A 252 14.62 -13.64 -1.64
N ALA A 253 14.60 -13.71 -2.96
CA ALA A 253 13.47 -14.05 -3.80
C ALA A 253 13.93 -14.79 -5.06
N THR A 254 12.97 -15.31 -5.83
CA THR A 254 13.23 -16.09 -7.05
C THR A 254 12.92 -15.30 -8.31
N ALA A 255 13.61 -15.65 -9.40
CA ALA A 255 13.32 -15.07 -10.72
C ALA A 255 11.88 -15.34 -11.18
N THR A 256 11.27 -16.45 -10.75
CA THR A 256 9.86 -16.77 -11.04
C THR A 256 8.92 -15.79 -10.34
N GLU A 257 9.14 -15.51 -9.05
CA GLU A 257 8.34 -14.51 -8.33
C GLU A 257 8.50 -13.12 -8.96
N LYS A 258 9.72 -12.74 -9.35
CA LYS A 258 9.94 -11.48 -10.07
C LYS A 258 9.20 -11.41 -11.40
N ALA A 259 9.24 -12.47 -12.20
CA ALA A 259 8.52 -12.51 -13.47
C ALA A 259 7.00 -12.39 -13.28
N ALA A 260 6.46 -12.94 -12.19
CA ALA A 260 5.05 -12.77 -11.83
C ALA A 260 4.74 -11.35 -11.35
N LEU A 261 5.63 -10.74 -10.55
CA LEU A 261 5.50 -9.33 -10.16
C LEU A 261 5.50 -8.39 -11.38
N ASP A 262 6.33 -8.67 -12.39
CA ASP A 262 6.43 -7.86 -13.62
C ASP A 262 5.18 -7.96 -14.52
N GLN A 263 4.29 -8.92 -14.27
CA GLN A 263 2.97 -8.94 -14.90
C GLN A 263 1.98 -7.97 -14.24
N ILE A 264 2.31 -7.47 -13.05
CA ILE A 264 1.52 -6.52 -12.26
C ILE A 264 2.14 -5.13 -12.32
N LEU A 265 3.47 -5.04 -12.19
CA LEU A 265 4.27 -3.82 -12.37
C LEU A 265 4.93 -3.87 -13.75
N VAL A 266 4.21 -3.41 -14.78
CA VAL A 266 4.60 -3.67 -16.17
C VAL A 266 5.69 -2.73 -16.69
N GLY A 267 5.97 -1.65 -15.98
CA GLY A 267 6.92 -0.61 -16.40
C GLY A 267 6.28 0.49 -17.26
N GLU A 268 6.94 1.64 -17.28
CA GLU A 268 6.48 2.83 -18.01
C GLU A 268 6.23 2.54 -19.50
N GLY A 269 5.09 3.03 -20.01
CA GLY A 269 4.69 2.88 -21.40
C GLY A 269 4.31 1.45 -21.82
N GLN A 270 4.23 0.49 -20.88
CA GLN A 270 3.87 -0.90 -21.18
C GLN A 270 2.37 -1.20 -21.03
N CYS A 271 1.54 -0.25 -20.57
CA CYS A 271 0.10 -0.47 -20.46
C CYS A 271 -0.57 -0.95 -21.75
N PRO A 272 -0.31 -0.38 -22.96
CA PRO A 272 -0.96 -0.85 -24.17
C PRO A 272 -0.73 -2.35 -24.44
N GLY A 273 0.52 -2.82 -24.26
CA GLY A 273 0.86 -4.23 -24.44
C GLY A 273 0.27 -5.14 -23.35
N ALA A 274 0.23 -4.66 -22.11
CA ALA A 274 -0.36 -5.37 -20.99
C ALA A 274 -1.88 -5.54 -21.16
N ILE A 275 -2.56 -4.47 -21.56
CA ILE A 275 -3.99 -4.44 -21.87
C ILE A 275 -4.30 -5.39 -23.02
N ASP A 276 -3.58 -5.29 -24.15
CA ASP A 276 -3.83 -6.16 -25.30
C ASP A 276 -3.66 -7.64 -24.96
N THR A 277 -2.63 -7.97 -24.17
CA THR A 277 -2.40 -9.33 -23.69
C THR A 277 -3.55 -9.80 -22.80
N PHE A 278 -3.98 -8.97 -21.84
CA PHE A 278 -5.10 -9.28 -20.96
C PHE A 278 -6.40 -9.46 -21.75
N MET A 279 -6.75 -8.53 -22.64
CA MET A 279 -7.97 -8.57 -23.44
C MET A 279 -8.02 -9.80 -24.36
N ALA A 280 -6.88 -10.25 -24.89
CA ALA A 280 -6.78 -11.50 -25.63
C ALA A 280 -7.13 -12.72 -24.75
N THR A 281 -6.74 -12.73 -23.46
CA THR A 281 -7.17 -13.79 -22.52
C THR A 281 -8.67 -13.79 -22.26
N GLN A 282 -9.32 -12.63 -22.38
CA GLN A 282 -10.78 -12.47 -22.28
C GLN A 282 -11.51 -12.80 -23.60
N GLY A 283 -10.76 -13.19 -24.64
CA GLY A 283 -11.31 -13.53 -25.96
C GLY A 283 -11.60 -12.32 -26.84
N TRP A 284 -11.01 -11.15 -26.55
CA TRP A 284 -11.18 -9.92 -27.31
C TRP A 284 -9.89 -9.56 -28.06
N THR A 285 -10.02 -8.95 -29.23
CA THR A 285 -8.89 -8.49 -30.05
C THR A 285 -9.08 -7.04 -30.44
N ARG A 286 -8.01 -6.22 -30.33
CA ARG A 286 -8.00 -4.85 -30.82
C ARG A 286 -8.30 -4.85 -32.32
N ALA A 287 -9.23 -3.98 -32.75
CA ALA A 287 -9.67 -3.86 -34.14
C ALA A 287 -8.66 -3.10 -35.01
#